data_AF-A0A380W739-F1
#
_entry.id   AF-A0A380W739-F1
#
_cell.length_a   1.000
_cell.length_b   1.000
_cell.length_c   1.000
_cell.angle_alpha   90.00
_cell.angle_beta   90.00
_cell.angle_gamma   90.00
#
_symmetry.space_group_name_H-M   'P 1'
#
loop_
_entity.id
_entity.type
_entity.pdbx_description
1 polymer ?
#
loop_
_entity_poly.entity_id
_entity_poly.type
_entity_poly.pdbx_seq_one_letter_code
_entity_poly.pdbx_strand_id
1 'polypeptide(L)'
;MKEWRLGIFNGALLACYFIPNWTIAAFKIVMSPVRGMYEPANIAPAMFVSDHLSWSALGLVRFAWLFALSKFLVAAFFLVFLLLVIREALSRKRGAEEALAFALTLGSLISFGSMLAATSVGEAAAVRLHATELLMLLAAGIVLLVESGAHEHASAEVPYVGRQPSSVISSSNAV
;
A
#
# COMPACT_ATOMS: atom_id res chain seq x y z
N MET A 1 24.78 13.92 -5.05
CA MET A 1 24.20 12.56 -4.97
C MET A 1 22.70 12.75 -4.98
N LYS A 2 21.96 12.06 -5.85
CA LYS A 2 20.52 12.28 -6.03
C LYS A 2 19.83 11.84 -4.74
N GLU A 3 19.39 12.78 -3.91
CA GLU A 3 18.72 12.51 -2.64
C GLU A 3 17.51 11.61 -2.93
N TRP A 4 17.58 10.35 -2.49
CA TRP A 4 16.45 9.45 -2.56
C TRP A 4 15.40 9.97 -1.58
N ARG A 5 14.18 10.20 -2.09
CA ARG A 5 13.04 10.54 -1.24
C ARG A 5 12.89 9.48 -0.16
N LEU A 6 12.83 9.91 1.10
CA LEU A 6 12.72 9.01 2.25
C LEU A 6 11.44 8.17 2.14
N GLY A 7 10.37 8.73 1.59
CA GLY A 7 9.12 8.01 1.32
C GLY A 7 9.29 6.82 0.37
N ILE A 8 10.10 6.94 -0.69
CA ILE A 8 10.37 5.84 -1.63
C ILE A 8 11.22 4.75 -0.97
N PHE A 9 12.24 5.16 -0.22
CA PHE A 9 13.09 4.22 0.52
C PHE A 9 12.29 3.43 1.57
N ASN A 10 11.46 4.13 2.36
CA ASN A 10 10.59 3.51 3.35
C ASN A 10 9.58 2.56 2.68
N GLY A 11 8.94 3.00 1.59
CA GLY A 11 8.05 2.15 0.79
C GLY A 11 8.74 0.90 0.26
N ALA A 12 10.01 0.98 -0.14
CA ALA A 12 10.77 -0.18 -0.62
C ALA A 12 11.06 -1.18 0.50
N LEU A 13 11.45 -0.70 1.69
CA LEU A 13 11.63 -1.56 2.88
C LEU A 13 10.32 -2.27 3.26
N LEU A 14 9.23 -1.52 3.25
CA LEU A 14 7.89 -2.03 3.51
C LEU A 14 7.50 -3.11 2.49
N ALA A 15 7.74 -2.88 1.20
CA ALA A 15 7.49 -3.87 0.15
C ALA A 15 8.30 -5.15 0.37
N CYS A 16 9.59 -5.03 0.71
CA CYS A 16 10.45 -6.18 1.01
C CYS A 16 9.96 -7.02 2.20
N TYR A 17 9.22 -6.43 3.15
CA TYR A 17 8.61 -7.15 4.25
C TYR A 17 7.24 -7.75 3.88
N PHE A 18 6.33 -6.92 3.34
CA PHE A 18 4.95 -7.32 3.08
C PHE A 18 4.82 -8.34 1.95
N ILE A 19 5.63 -8.23 0.88
CA ILE A 19 5.58 -9.16 -0.25
C ILE A 19 5.77 -10.60 0.24
N PRO A 20 6.89 -11.00 0.89
CA PRO A 20 7.06 -12.37 1.33
C PRO A 20 6.06 -12.74 2.44
N ASN A 21 5.86 -11.87 3.43
CA ASN A 21 5.02 -12.19 4.58
C ASN A 21 3.56 -12.49 4.17
N TRP A 22 2.96 -11.61 3.35
CA TRP A 22 1.57 -11.77 2.93
C TRP A 22 1.40 -12.81 1.82
N THR A 23 2.38 -12.96 0.93
CA THR A 23 2.37 -14.01 -0.11
C THR A 23 2.38 -15.39 0.54
N ILE A 24 3.25 -15.63 1.54
CA ILE A 24 3.31 -16.92 2.24
C ILE A 24 1.98 -17.18 2.96
N ALA A 25 1.45 -16.20 3.70
CA ALA A 25 0.17 -16.34 4.41
C ALA A 25 -0.99 -16.66 3.45
N ALA A 26 -1.06 -15.98 2.30
CA ALA A 26 -2.09 -16.21 1.30
C ALA A 26 -1.92 -17.56 0.57
N PHE A 27 -0.68 -17.95 0.27
CA PHE A 27 -0.38 -19.21 -0.41
C PHE A 27 -0.79 -20.42 0.44
N LYS A 28 -0.62 -20.35 1.76
CA LYS A 28 -1.09 -21.39 2.67
C LYS A 28 -2.61 -21.56 2.65
N ILE A 29 -3.37 -20.47 2.48
CA ILE A 29 -4.82 -20.52 2.30
C ILE A 29 -5.18 -21.18 0.96
N VAL A 30 -4.46 -20.87 -0.12
CA VAL A 30 -4.69 -21.50 -1.44
C VAL A 30 -4.47 -23.01 -1.38
N MET A 31 -3.42 -23.45 -0.70
CA MET A 31 -3.10 -24.88 -0.56
C MET A 31 -4.08 -25.62 0.36
N SER A 32 -4.50 -24.98 1.46
CA SER A 32 -5.50 -25.54 2.35
C SER A 32 -6.36 -24.41 2.93
N PRO A 33 -7.57 -24.15 2.38
CA PRO A 33 -8.36 -22.99 2.77
C PRO A 33 -8.81 -23.04 4.23
N VAL A 34 -9.08 -24.24 4.75
CA VAL A 34 -9.41 -24.41 6.17
C VAL A 34 -8.15 -24.24 7.01
N ARG A 35 -7.10 -25.06 6.82
CA ARG A 35 -5.91 -24.99 7.70
C ARG A 35 -5.16 -23.65 7.61
N GLY A 36 -5.07 -23.07 6.42
CA GLY A 36 -4.41 -21.79 6.19
C GLY A 36 -5.10 -20.61 6.89
N MET A 37 -6.41 -20.70 7.12
CA MET A 37 -7.15 -19.70 7.90
C MET A 37 -6.91 -19.83 9.41
N TYR A 38 -6.53 -20.99 9.92
CA TYR A 38 -6.23 -21.20 11.35
C TYR A 38 -4.75 -20.97 11.70
N GLU A 39 -3.96 -20.38 10.80
CA GLU A 39 -2.63 -19.90 11.16
C GLU A 39 -2.69 -18.62 12.00
N PRO A 40 -1.66 -18.33 12.83
CA PRO A 40 -1.65 -17.14 13.69
C PRO A 40 -1.91 -15.82 12.96
N ALA A 41 -1.54 -15.75 11.68
CA ALA A 41 -1.75 -14.57 10.84
C ALA A 41 -3.18 -14.37 10.32
N ASN A 42 -4.03 -15.40 10.38
CA ASN A 42 -5.36 -15.41 9.74
C ASN A 42 -6.49 -15.88 10.68
N ILE A 43 -6.15 -16.42 11.86
CA ILE A 43 -7.11 -17.07 12.78
C ILE A 43 -8.20 -16.13 13.28
N ALA A 44 -7.84 -14.89 13.60
CA ALA A 44 -8.77 -13.90 14.14
C ALA A 44 -9.92 -13.56 13.16
N PRO A 45 -9.66 -13.20 11.90
CA PRO A 45 -10.71 -13.05 10.88
C PRO A 45 -11.58 -14.30 10.69
N ALA A 46 -11.00 -15.50 10.74
CA ALA A 46 -11.75 -16.75 10.60
C ALA A 46 -12.73 -16.97 11.75
N MET A 47 -12.25 -16.84 12.99
CA MET A 47 -13.08 -16.97 14.19
C MET A 47 -14.18 -15.92 14.21
N PHE A 48 -13.86 -14.65 13.87
CA PHE A 48 -14.86 -13.59 13.80
C PHE A 48 -16.00 -13.92 12.83
N VAL A 49 -15.67 -14.34 11.60
CA VAL A 49 -16.68 -14.70 10.59
C VAL A 49 -17.46 -15.95 10.98
N SER A 50 -16.81 -16.92 11.61
CA SER A 50 -17.49 -18.12 12.14
C SER A 50 -18.49 -17.76 13.23
N ASP A 51 -18.04 -17.02 14.24
CA ASP A 51 -18.78 -16.79 15.48
C ASP A 51 -19.87 -15.71 15.33
N HIS A 52 -19.62 -14.68 14.52
CA HIS A 52 -20.53 -13.53 14.42
C HIS A 52 -21.44 -13.57 13.19
N LEU A 53 -20.98 -14.16 12.08
CA LEU A 53 -21.78 -14.24 10.84
C LEU A 53 -22.49 -15.60 10.70
N SER A 54 -22.24 -16.56 11.60
CA SER A 54 -22.84 -17.91 11.58
C SER A 54 -22.70 -18.63 10.23
N TRP A 55 -21.61 -18.37 9.50
CA TRP A 55 -21.41 -18.91 8.17
C TRP A 55 -21.15 -20.41 8.18
N SER A 56 -21.77 -21.12 7.22
CA SER A 56 -21.52 -22.55 7.02
C SER A 56 -20.05 -22.80 6.64
N ALA A 57 -19.59 -24.05 6.76
CA ALA A 57 -18.23 -24.44 6.38
C ALA A 57 -17.87 -24.01 4.95
N LEU A 58 -18.82 -24.06 4.01
CA LEU A 58 -18.62 -23.56 2.64
C LEU A 58 -18.50 -22.03 2.58
N GLY A 59 -19.19 -21.30 3.44
CA GLY A 59 -19.05 -19.84 3.59
C GLY A 59 -17.66 -19.45 4.06
N LEU A 60 -17.10 -20.16 5.05
CA LEU A 60 -15.73 -19.95 5.52
C LEU A 60 -14.69 -20.23 4.43
N VAL A 61 -14.88 -21.28 3.62
CA VAL A 61 -13.97 -21.57 2.50
C VAL A 61 -14.00 -20.44 1.48
N ARG A 62 -15.18 -19.93 1.11
CA ARG A 62 -15.31 -18.81 0.17
C ARG A 62 -14.67 -17.53 0.72
N PHE A 63 -14.88 -17.27 2.01
CA PHE A 63 -14.21 -16.17 2.71
C PHE A 63 -12.70 -16.30 2.63
N ALA A 64 -12.17 -17.50 2.92
CA ALA A 64 -10.75 -17.78 2.88
C ALA A 64 -10.15 -17.44 1.50
N TRP A 65 -10.81 -17.86 0.41
CA TRP A 65 -10.39 -17.52 -0.95
C TRP A 65 -10.40 -16.01 -1.21
N LEU A 66 -11.45 -15.29 -0.80
CA LEU A 66 -11.53 -13.84 -0.95
C LEU A 66 -10.47 -13.11 -0.11
N PHE A 67 -10.19 -13.61 1.10
CA PHE A 67 -9.19 -13.06 2.00
C PHE A 67 -7.77 -13.29 1.46
N ALA A 68 -7.49 -14.49 0.97
CA ALA A 68 -6.24 -14.81 0.28
C ALA A 68 -6.03 -13.93 -0.95
N LEU A 69 -7.07 -13.76 -1.79
CA LEU A 69 -7.04 -12.87 -2.95
C LEU A 69 -6.74 -11.43 -2.55
N SER A 70 -7.35 -10.94 -1.47
CA SER A 70 -7.11 -9.59 -0.94
C SER A 70 -5.66 -9.40 -0.50
N LYS A 71 -5.06 -10.37 0.18
CA LYS A 71 -3.64 -10.34 0.57
C LYS A 71 -2.71 -10.39 -0.65
N PHE A 72 -3.01 -11.23 -1.65
CA PHE A 72 -2.26 -11.26 -2.90
C PHE A 72 -2.34 -9.95 -3.68
N LEU A 73 -3.50 -9.29 -3.69
CA LEU A 73 -3.68 -8.01 -4.38
C LEU A 73 -2.76 -6.93 -3.78
N VAL A 74 -2.70 -6.84 -2.45
CA VAL A 74 -1.79 -5.91 -1.76
C VAL A 74 -0.32 -6.25 -2.06
N ALA A 75 0.06 -7.52 -1.98
CA ALA A 75 1.41 -7.96 -2.34
C ALA A 75 1.76 -7.64 -3.80
N ALA A 76 0.80 -7.77 -4.72
CA ALA A 76 0.98 -7.43 -6.13
C ALA A 76 1.20 -5.93 -6.32
N PHE A 77 0.44 -5.06 -5.64
CA PHE A 77 0.69 -3.61 -5.71
C PHE A 77 2.06 -3.23 -5.14
N PHE A 78 2.49 -3.84 -4.03
CA PHE A 78 3.85 -3.64 -3.51
C PHE A 78 4.91 -4.15 -4.48
N LEU A 79 4.68 -5.27 -5.15
CA LEU A 79 5.60 -5.80 -6.16
C LEU A 79 5.68 -4.88 -7.39
N VAL A 80 4.55 -4.39 -7.88
CA VAL A 80 4.50 -3.41 -8.98
C VAL A 80 5.24 -2.14 -8.59
N PHE A 81 4.99 -1.61 -7.39
CA PHE A 81 5.74 -0.48 -6.85
C PHE A 81 7.25 -0.76 -6.84
N LEU A 82 7.68 -1.90 -6.31
CA LEU A 82 9.10 -2.26 -6.23
C LEU A 82 9.73 -2.37 -7.64
N LEU A 83 9.03 -2.99 -8.59
CA LEU A 83 9.47 -3.07 -9.99
C LEU A 83 9.57 -1.70 -10.64
N LEU A 84 8.63 -0.78 -10.36
CA LEU A 84 8.68 0.59 -10.86
C LEU A 84 9.81 1.39 -10.24
N VAL A 85 10.12 1.19 -8.96
CA VAL A 85 11.28 1.82 -8.29
C VAL A 85 12.59 1.29 -8.84
N ILE A 86 12.72 -0.02 -9.02
CA ILE A 86 13.89 -0.63 -9.68
C ILE A 86 14.02 -0.08 -11.10
N ARG A 87 12.91 -0.03 -11.86
CA ARG A 87 12.92 0.53 -13.22
C ARG A 87 13.28 2.01 -13.23
N GLU A 88 12.83 2.83 -12.29
CA GLU A 88 13.23 4.23 -12.15
C GLU A 88 14.73 4.37 -11.83
N ALA A 89 15.26 3.48 -11.00
CA ALA A 89 16.69 3.44 -10.72
C ALA A 89 17.51 3.10 -11.97
N LEU A 90 16.98 2.27 -12.88
CA LEU A 90 17.62 1.89 -14.14
C LEU A 90 17.29 2.82 -15.33
N SER A 91 16.16 3.54 -15.30
CA SER A 91 15.61 4.34 -16.40
C SER A 91 14.94 5.58 -15.80
N ARG A 92 15.32 6.80 -16.22
CA ARG A 92 14.86 8.10 -15.64
C ARG A 92 13.35 8.43 -15.82
N LYS A 93 12.42 7.49 -15.60
CA LYS A 93 10.96 7.63 -15.77
C LYS A 93 10.21 7.48 -14.44
N ARG A 94 9.88 8.61 -13.81
CA ARG A 94 9.09 8.68 -12.57
C ARG A 94 7.66 8.13 -12.74
N GLY A 95 7.09 7.57 -11.68
CA GLY A 95 5.68 7.15 -11.63
C GLY A 95 5.32 6.01 -10.66
N ALA A 96 6.13 5.71 -9.63
CA ALA A 96 5.86 4.59 -8.72
C ALA A 96 4.84 4.91 -7.60
N GLU A 97 4.55 6.19 -7.37
CA GLU A 97 3.86 6.67 -6.15
C GLU A 97 2.39 6.27 -6.09
N GLU A 98 1.71 6.17 -7.24
CA GLU A 98 0.32 5.71 -7.33
C GLU A 98 0.18 4.26 -6.86
N ALA A 99 1.06 3.36 -7.31
CA ALA A 99 1.05 1.96 -6.91
C ALA A 99 1.29 1.81 -5.39
N LEU A 100 2.16 2.63 -4.82
CA LEU A 100 2.41 2.66 -3.38
C LEU A 100 1.17 3.13 -2.60
N ALA A 101 0.48 4.18 -3.09
CA ALA A 101 -0.74 4.67 -2.46
C ALA A 101 -1.85 3.60 -2.43
N PHE A 102 -2.04 2.85 -3.52
CA PHE A 102 -2.98 1.73 -3.55
C PHE A 102 -2.59 0.62 -2.58
N ALA A 103 -1.30 0.25 -2.54
CA ALA A 103 -0.80 -0.78 -1.61
C ALA A 103 -1.05 -0.38 -0.14
N LEU A 104 -0.74 0.87 0.21
CA LEU A 104 -0.94 1.39 1.57
C LEU A 104 -2.40 1.46 1.97
N THR A 105 -3.27 1.91 1.06
CA THR A 105 -4.71 2.04 1.35
C THR A 105 -5.34 0.66 1.56
N LEU A 106 -5.13 -0.26 0.62
CA LEU A 106 -5.69 -1.62 0.71
C LEU A 106 -5.08 -2.41 1.87
N GLY A 107 -3.75 -2.33 2.05
CA GLY A 107 -3.07 -2.99 3.15
C GLY A 107 -3.57 -2.48 4.50
N SER A 108 -3.72 -1.16 4.66
CA SER A 108 -4.20 -0.58 5.93
C SER A 108 -5.63 -1.01 6.23
N LEU A 109 -6.50 -1.04 5.22
CA LEU A 109 -7.88 -1.49 5.38
C LEU A 109 -7.96 -2.96 5.83
N ILE A 110 -7.17 -3.84 5.21
CA ILE A 110 -7.13 -5.27 5.56
C ILE A 110 -6.53 -5.47 6.96
N SER A 111 -5.43 -4.81 7.29
CA SER A 111 -4.79 -4.90 8.61
C SER A 111 -5.72 -4.35 9.70
N PHE A 112 -6.38 -3.22 9.45
CA PHE A 112 -7.33 -2.64 10.39
C PHE A 112 -8.54 -3.56 10.61
N GLY A 113 -9.16 -4.07 9.54
CA GLY A 113 -10.27 -5.02 9.66
C GLY A 113 -9.89 -6.30 10.40
N SER A 114 -8.69 -6.83 10.14
CA SER A 114 -8.17 -8.03 10.84
C SER A 114 -7.85 -7.74 12.31
N MET A 115 -7.38 -6.53 12.64
CA MET A 115 -7.17 -6.07 14.01
C MET A 115 -8.50 -5.95 14.78
N LEU A 116 -9.55 -5.42 14.15
CA LEU A 116 -10.89 -5.35 14.75
C LEU A 116 -11.45 -6.74 15.02
N ALA A 117 -11.34 -7.65 14.04
CA ALA A 117 -11.72 -9.06 14.21
C ALA A 117 -10.95 -9.72 15.37
N ALA A 118 -9.65 -9.49 15.46
CA ALA A 118 -8.82 -10.01 16.55
C ALA A 118 -9.23 -9.45 17.92
N THR A 119 -9.61 -8.18 17.96
CA THR A 119 -10.08 -7.52 19.19
C THR A 119 -11.41 -8.11 19.65
N SER A 120 -12.34 -8.38 18.73
CA SER A 120 -13.63 -8.99 19.06
C SER A 120 -13.53 -10.45 19.52
N VAL A 121 -12.56 -11.21 19.02
CA VAL A 121 -12.35 -12.63 19.39
C VAL A 121 -11.50 -12.76 20.66
N GLY A 122 -10.80 -11.70 21.08
CA GLY A 122 -9.93 -11.71 22.27
C GLY A 122 -8.54 -12.30 22.05
N GLU A 123 -8.11 -12.45 20.79
CA GLU A 123 -6.81 -13.01 20.42
C GLU A 123 -5.70 -11.95 20.49
N ALA A 124 -5.15 -11.73 21.68
CA ALA A 124 -4.14 -10.69 21.93
C ALA A 124 -2.90 -10.79 21.01
N ALA A 125 -2.49 -12.01 20.65
CA ALA A 125 -1.37 -12.21 19.73
C ALA A 125 -1.69 -11.72 18.31
N ALA A 126 -2.90 -12.01 17.82
CA ALA A 126 -3.36 -11.56 16.51
C ALA A 126 -3.60 -10.04 16.48
N VAL A 127 -4.12 -9.46 17.57
CA VAL A 127 -4.26 -8.00 17.72
C VAL A 127 -2.90 -7.32 17.55
N ARG A 128 -1.87 -7.81 18.27
CA ARG A 128 -0.52 -7.24 18.18
C ARG A 128 0.06 -7.35 16.79
N LEU A 129 -0.12 -8.48 16.11
CA LEU A 129 0.36 -8.68 14.75
C LEU A 129 -0.28 -7.64 13.80
N HIS A 130 -1.60 -7.59 13.75
CA HIS A 130 -2.29 -6.69 12.82
C HIS A 130 -2.12 -5.21 13.19
N ALA A 131 -1.97 -4.89 14.47
CA ALA A 131 -1.60 -3.55 14.91
C ALA A 131 -0.21 -3.15 14.41
N THR A 132 0.79 -4.04 14.50
CA THR A 132 2.14 -3.75 13.98
C THR A 132 2.14 -3.59 12.46
N GLU A 133 1.39 -4.43 11.74
CA GLU A 133 1.22 -4.29 10.29
C GLU A 133 0.56 -2.95 9.94
N LEU A 134 -0.52 -2.58 10.63
CA LEU A 134 -1.20 -1.30 10.43
C LEU A 134 -0.29 -0.11 10.73
N LEU A 135 0.46 -0.15 11.84
CA LEU A 135 1.39 0.91 12.21
C LEU A 135 2.50 1.10 11.17
N MET A 136 3.06 0.01 10.63
CA MET A 136 4.05 0.08 9.56
C MET A 136 3.48 0.75 8.30
N LEU A 137 2.27 0.37 7.89
CA LEU A 137 1.60 0.94 6.72
C LEU A 137 1.24 2.42 6.93
N LEU A 138 0.67 2.77 8.09
CA LEU A 138 0.32 4.16 8.41
C LEU A 138 1.57 5.04 8.52
N ALA A 139 2.64 4.56 9.15
CA ALA A 139 3.90 5.30 9.24
C ALA A 139 4.46 5.62 7.84
N ALA A 140 4.46 4.64 6.94
CA ALA A 140 4.87 4.87 5.55
C ALA A 140 3.94 5.86 4.83
N GLY A 141 2.63 5.75 5.02
CA GLY A 141 1.65 6.70 4.48
C GLY A 141 1.87 8.13 4.97
N ILE A 142 2.11 8.32 6.27
CA ILE A 142 2.36 9.64 6.87
C ILE A 142 3.63 10.28 6.26
N VAL A 143 4.72 9.52 6.12
CA VAL A 143 5.96 10.04 5.51
C VAL A 143 5.71 10.52 4.08
N LEU A 144 4.93 9.77 3.28
CA LEU A 144 4.59 10.17 1.91
C LEU A 144 3.71 11.43 1.86
N LEU A 145 2.75 11.55 2.77
CA LEU A 145 1.87 12.73 2.86
C LEU A 145 2.68 13.98 3.22
N VAL A 146 3.57 13.87 4.21
CA VAL A 146 4.44 14.97 4.63
C VAL A 146 5.39 15.40 3.50
N GLU A 147 6.04 14.45 2.82
CA GLU A 147 6.92 14.78 1.70
C GLU A 147 6.18 15.40 0.51
N SER A 148 4.97 14.91 0.21
CA SER A 148 4.15 15.45 -0.86
C SER A 148 3.75 16.91 -0.57
N GLY A 149 3.31 17.20 0.65
CA GLY A 149 2.97 18.56 1.07
C GLY A 149 4.16 19.53 1.07
N ALA A 150 5.36 19.07 1.47
CA ALA A 150 6.58 19.88 1.40
C ALA A 150 6.93 20.29 -0.04
N HIS A 151 6.72 19.41 -1.01
CA HIS A 151 6.94 19.70 -2.42
C HIS A 151 5.90 20.69 -3.00
N GLU A 152 4.64 20.57 -2.61
CA GLU A 152 3.59 21.52 -3.02
C GLU A 152 3.86 22.93 -2.48
N HIS A 153 4.24 23.06 -1.20
CA HIS A 153 4.62 24.34 -0.60
C HIS A 153 5.83 24.98 -1.29
N ALA A 154 6.87 24.20 -1.58
CA ALA A 154 8.04 24.70 -2.30
C ALA A 154 7.71 25.19 -3.73
N SER A 155 6.74 24.57 -4.41
CA SER A 155 6.27 25.06 -5.72
C SER A 155 5.41 26.31 -5.62
N ALA A 156 4.60 26.44 -4.57
CA ALA A 156 3.73 27.61 -4.36
C ALA A 156 4.51 28.88 -4.01
N GLU A 157 5.69 28.73 -3.39
CA GLU A 157 6.56 29.84 -2.99
C GLU A 157 7.42 30.39 -4.16
N VAL A 158 7.51 29.68 -5.28
CA VAL A 158 8.13 30.21 -6.51
C VAL A 158 7.18 31.25 -7.11
N PRO A 159 7.52 32.56 -7.10
CA PRO A 159 6.65 33.57 -7.68
C PRO A 159 6.51 33.28 -9.17
N TYR A 160 5.28 33.38 -9.70
CA TYR A 160 5.03 33.35 -11.13
C TYR A 160 5.79 34.50 -11.80
N VAL A 161 7.05 34.26 -12.19
CA VAL A 161 7.80 35.16 -13.07
C VAL A 161 7.11 35.04 -14.42
N GLY A 162 6.28 36.04 -14.71
CA GLY A 162 5.39 36.06 -15.86
C GLY A 162 6.11 35.66 -17.14
N ARG A 163 5.48 34.76 -17.90
CA ARG A 163 5.78 34.57 -19.31
C ARG A 163 5.68 35.94 -19.97
N GLN A 164 6.80 36.53 -20.38
CA GLN A 164 6.78 37.70 -21.26
C GLN A 164 5.99 37.32 -22.52
N PRO A 165 4.93 38.05 -22.91
CA PRO A 165 4.26 37.81 -24.17
C PRO A 165 5.21 38.20 -25.30
N SER A 166 5.77 37.19 -25.96
CA SER A 166 6.50 37.33 -27.22
C SER A 166 5.51 37.62 -28.34
N SER A 167 5.04 38.87 -28.41
CA SER A 167 4.32 39.37 -29.59
C SER A 167 4.49 40.88 -29.72
N VAL A 168 5.71 41.32 -30.04
CA VAL A 168 5.90 42.54 -30.84
C VAL A 168 6.28 42.06 -32.23
N ILE A 169 5.26 41.84 -33.06
CA ILE A 169 5.39 41.64 -34.50
C ILE A 169 5.89 42.98 -35.05
N SER A 170 7.17 43.05 -35.40
CA SER A 170 7.71 44.15 -36.20
C SER A 170 7.26 43.94 -37.64
N SER A 171 6.14 44.55 -38.02
CA SER A 171 5.75 44.72 -39.41
C SER A 171 6.07 46.15 -39.84
N SER A 172 7.13 46.34 -40.62
CA SER A 172 7.19 47.45 -41.56
C SER A 172 8.19 47.12 -42.67
N ASN A 173 7.69 46.47 -43.71
CA ASN A 173 8.27 46.56 -45.04
C ASN A 173 8.15 48.01 -45.51
N ALA A 174 9.28 48.67 -45.76
CA ALA A 174 9.32 49.88 -46.57
C ALA A 174 9.76 49.47 -47.99
N VAL A 175 8.86 49.76 -48.92
CA VAL A 175 9.07 49.84 -50.38
C VAL A 175 10.09 50.93 -50.68
#